data_AF-A0A432Z5V4-F1
#
_entry.id   AF-A0A432Z5V4-F1
#
_cell.length_a   1.000
_cell.length_b   1.000
_cell.length_c   1.000
_cell.angle_alpha   90.00
_cell.angle_beta   90.00
_cell.angle_gamma   90.00
#
_symmetry.space_group_name_H-M   'P 1'
#
loop_
_entity.id
_entity.type
_entity.pdbx_description
1 polymer ?
#
loop_
_entity_poly.entity_id
_entity_poly.type
_entity_poly.pdbx_seq_one_letter_code
_entity_poly.pdbx_strand_id
1 'polypeptide(L)'
;MTTPSNRNYVVVASPVFRLSLQRFKAFLTRKHSQSVALNTVMTIKSRIQERLPVNPEIAPISERLFDLGLTDYRQWLIDEHNLIIYKVNQSDSRVELLLVMDSRQSTRKLLFEMNLLV
;
A
#
# COMPACT_ATOMS: atom_id res chain seq x y z
N MET A 1 26.64 11.29 3.68
CA MET A 1 25.65 11.97 2.83
C MET A 1 25.50 11.14 1.57
N THR A 2 24.44 10.33 1.48
CA THR A 2 24.15 9.51 0.29
C THR A 2 23.37 10.35 -0.71
N THR A 3 23.89 10.48 -1.92
CA THR A 3 23.25 11.12 -3.06
C THR A 3 21.89 10.46 -3.33
N PRO A 4 20.80 11.22 -3.62
CA PRO A 4 19.58 10.60 -4.10
C PRO A 4 19.88 10.04 -5.49
N SER A 5 19.92 8.70 -5.57
CA SER A 5 20.02 8.01 -6.85
C SER A 5 18.76 8.36 -7.64
N ASN A 6 18.96 9.02 -8.79
CA ASN A 6 17.92 9.46 -9.72
C ASN A 6 17.33 8.24 -10.48
N ARG A 7 16.99 7.16 -9.76
CA ARG A 7 16.39 5.94 -10.29
C ARG A 7 14.88 6.05 -10.10
N ASN A 8 14.15 6.16 -11.21
CA ASN A 8 12.71 6.01 -11.18
C ASN A 8 12.35 4.54 -10.94
N TYR A 9 11.59 4.28 -9.88
CA TYR A 9 11.11 2.95 -9.56
C TYR A 9 9.85 2.61 -10.36
N VAL A 10 9.76 1.37 -10.84
CA VAL A 10 8.54 0.84 -11.45
C VAL A 10 7.61 0.35 -10.35
N VAL A 11 6.40 0.90 -10.30
CA VAL A 11 5.37 0.47 -9.34
C VAL A 11 4.50 -0.61 -9.96
N VAL A 12 4.39 -1.75 -9.29
CA VAL A 12 3.55 -2.87 -9.72
C VAL A 12 2.58 -3.29 -8.63
N ALA A 13 1.39 -3.72 -9.05
CA ALA A 13 0.39 -4.29 -8.16
C ALA A 13 0.56 -5.82 -8.07
N SER A 14 0.73 -6.35 -6.86
CA SER A 14 0.66 -7.80 -6.63
C SER A 14 -0.78 -8.34 -6.84
N PRO A 15 -0.95 -9.65 -7.04
CA PRO A 15 -2.29 -10.27 -7.05
C PRO A 15 -3.09 -9.98 -5.77
N VAL A 16 -2.41 -10.02 -4.62
CA VAL A 16 -2.96 -9.72 -3.29
C VAL A 16 -3.44 -8.26 -3.24
N PHE A 17 -2.67 -7.33 -3.80
CA PHE A 17 -3.08 -5.92 -3.84
C PHE A 17 -4.37 -5.74 -4.64
N ARG A 18 -4.49 -6.39 -5.81
CA ARG A 18 -5.71 -6.32 -6.63
C ARG A 18 -6.95 -6.80 -5.87
N LEU A 19 -6.82 -7.90 -5.13
CA LEU A 19 -7.89 -8.42 -4.27
C LEU A 19 -8.21 -7.45 -3.12
N SER A 20 -7.19 -6.89 -2.46
CA SER A 20 -7.40 -5.92 -1.38
C SER A 20 -8.09 -4.64 -1.88
N LEU A 21 -7.74 -4.17 -3.09
CA LEU A 21 -8.35 -3.02 -3.72
C LEU A 21 -9.84 -3.25 -4.02
N GLN A 22 -10.21 -4.45 -4.47
CA GLN A 22 -11.61 -4.82 -4.67
C GLN A 22 -12.40 -4.78 -3.34
N ARG A 23 -11.84 -5.38 -2.28
CA ARG A 23 -12.46 -5.38 -0.94
C ARG A 23 -12.57 -3.96 -0.36
N PHE A 24 -11.52 -3.16 -0.51
CA PHE A 24 -11.47 -1.76 -0.09
C PHE A 24 -12.53 -0.93 -0.82
N LYS A 25 -12.63 -1.05 -2.15
CA LYS A 25 -13.67 -0.38 -2.94
C LYS A 25 -15.07 -0.80 -2.48
N ALA A 26 -15.32 -2.09 -2.26
CA ALA A 26 -16.60 -2.58 -1.75
C ALA A 26 -16.92 -2.05 -0.35
N PHE A 27 -15.92 -1.95 0.54
CA PHE A 27 -16.07 -1.35 1.85
C PHE A 27 -16.45 0.13 1.77
N LEU A 28 -15.74 0.93 0.97
CA LEU A 28 -16.05 2.35 0.78
C LEU A 28 -17.45 2.55 0.19
N THR A 29 -17.85 1.74 -0.79
CA THR A 29 -19.19 1.82 -1.40
C THR A 29 -20.28 1.56 -0.36
N ARG A 30 -20.11 0.55 0.51
CA ARG A 30 -21.09 0.23 1.57
C ARG A 30 -21.17 1.32 2.65
N LYS A 31 -20.04 1.93 2.99
CA LYS A 31 -19.96 2.92 4.08
C LYS A 31 -20.36 4.33 3.65
N HIS A 32 -20.12 4.66 2.39
CA HIS A 32 -20.33 5.99 1.83
C HIS A 32 -21.20 5.90 0.58
N SER A 33 -20.58 5.85 -0.60
CA SER A 33 -21.26 5.71 -1.88
C SER A 33 -20.28 5.21 -2.95
N GLN A 34 -20.81 4.78 -4.09
CA GLN A 34 -19.97 4.36 -5.22
C GLN A 34 -19.10 5.50 -5.76
N SER A 35 -19.61 6.74 -5.80
CA SER A 35 -18.86 7.91 -6.29
C SER A 35 -17.69 8.23 -5.37
N VAL A 36 -17.90 8.20 -4.05
CA VAL A 36 -16.83 8.37 -3.05
C VAL A 36 -15.78 7.28 -3.22
N ALA A 37 -16.19 6.01 -3.35
CA ALA A 37 -15.26 4.91 -3.52
C ALA A 37 -14.38 5.05 -4.77
N LEU A 38 -14.96 5.46 -5.91
CA LEU A 38 -14.22 5.69 -7.15
C LEU A 38 -13.23 6.86 -7.00
N ASN A 39 -13.69 7.98 -6.45
CA ASN A 39 -12.86 9.16 -6.25
C ASN A 39 -11.67 8.85 -5.33
N THR A 40 -11.90 8.18 -4.20
CA THR A 40 -10.83 7.77 -3.28
C THR A 40 -9.81 6.87 -3.97
N VAL A 41 -10.23 5.88 -4.75
CA VAL A 41 -9.31 5.00 -5.49
C VAL A 41 -8.50 5.76 -6.53
N MET A 42 -9.11 6.73 -7.24
CA MET A 42 -8.39 7.57 -8.20
C MET A 42 -7.35 8.47 -7.52
N THR A 43 -7.69 9.07 -6.38
CA THR A 43 -6.76 9.89 -5.59
C THR A 43 -5.59 9.06 -5.08
N ILE A 44 -5.84 7.86 -4.53
CA ILE A 44 -4.80 6.93 -4.10
C ILE A 44 -3.88 6.57 -5.28
N LYS A 45 -4.46 6.26 -6.44
CA LYS A 45 -3.70 5.92 -7.65
C LYS A 45 -2.77 7.06 -8.09
N SER A 46 -3.27 8.30 -8.18
CA SER A 46 -2.43 9.44 -8.60
C SER A 46 -1.30 9.69 -7.60
N ARG A 47 -1.58 9.66 -6.29
CA ARG A 47 -0.55 9.82 -5.25
C ARG A 47 0.53 8.74 -5.32
N ILE A 48 0.14 7.47 -5.54
CA ILE A 48 1.08 6.37 -5.75
C ILE A 48 1.98 6.64 -6.96
N GLN A 49 1.40 7.04 -8.08
CA GLN A 49 2.12 7.31 -9.33
C GLN A 49 3.05 8.52 -9.23
N GLU A 50 2.70 9.51 -8.44
CA GLU A 50 3.50 10.73 -8.25
C GLU A 50 4.66 10.54 -7.26
N ARG A 51 4.44 9.77 -6.18
CA ARG A 51 5.38 9.73 -5.04
C ARG A 51 6.30 8.52 -5.05
N LEU A 52 5.78 7.31 -5.30
CA LEU A 52 6.56 6.09 -5.13
C LEU A 52 7.67 5.88 -6.18
N PRO A 53 7.50 6.27 -7.46
CA PRO A 53 8.59 6.16 -8.42
C PRO A 53 9.83 6.98 -8.05
N VAL A 54 9.63 8.17 -7.46
CA VAL A 54 10.70 9.12 -7.15
C VAL A 54 11.22 8.99 -5.72
N ASN A 55 10.37 8.53 -4.80
CA ASN A 55 10.72 8.33 -3.40
C ASN A 55 10.10 7.03 -2.88
N PRO A 56 10.64 5.86 -3.25
CA PRO A 56 10.11 4.57 -2.84
C PRO A 56 10.22 4.35 -1.33
N GLU A 57 11.11 5.06 -0.63
CA GLU A 57 11.32 4.91 0.82
C GLU A 57 10.59 6.00 1.64
N ILE A 58 9.60 6.69 1.04
CA ILE A 58 8.82 7.76 1.69
C ILE A 58 8.18 7.35 3.02
N ALA A 59 7.90 6.06 3.21
CA ALA A 59 7.24 5.53 4.39
C ALA A 59 8.16 4.61 5.22
N PRO A 60 7.98 4.59 6.55
CA PRO A 60 8.75 3.73 7.43
C PRO A 60 8.40 2.25 7.20
N ILE A 61 9.27 1.37 7.70
CA ILE A 61 8.96 -0.05 7.85
C ILE A 61 7.77 -0.19 8.79
N SER A 62 6.86 -1.10 8.46
CA SER A 62 5.70 -1.40 9.30
C SER A 62 6.14 -2.21 10.51
N GLU A 63 6.19 -1.58 11.68
CA GLU A 63 6.51 -2.26 12.95
C GLU A 63 5.59 -3.47 13.20
N ARG A 64 4.28 -3.33 12.93
CA ARG A 64 3.33 -4.45 13.07
C ARG A 64 3.66 -5.65 12.18
N LEU A 65 4.11 -5.42 10.95
CA LEU A 65 4.48 -6.51 10.05
C LEU A 65 5.84 -7.08 10.43
N PHE A 66 6.76 -6.22 10.85
CA PHE A 66 8.06 -6.60 11.37
C PHE A 66 7.93 -7.55 12.56
N ASP A 67 7.05 -7.24 13.53
CA ASP A 67 6.75 -8.09 14.70
C ASP A 67 6.15 -9.45 14.33
N LEU A 68 5.58 -9.56 13.12
CA LEU A 68 5.03 -10.80 12.56
C LEU A 68 6.05 -11.54 11.67
N GLY A 69 7.32 -11.12 11.66
CA GLY A 69 8.41 -11.70 10.85
C GLY A 69 8.47 -11.19 9.40
N LEU A 70 7.67 -10.20 9.03
CA LEU A 70 7.60 -9.63 7.69
C LEU A 70 8.39 -8.30 7.64
N THR A 71 9.71 -8.40 7.49
CA THR A 71 10.66 -7.31 7.77
C THR A 71 10.76 -6.22 6.70
N ASP A 72 10.44 -6.52 5.44
CA ASP A 72 10.76 -5.64 4.31
C ASP A 72 9.59 -4.73 3.87
N TYR A 73 8.49 -4.76 4.61
CA TYR A 73 7.28 -4.06 4.23
C TYR A 73 7.20 -2.68 4.85
N ARG A 74 6.91 -1.69 4.01
CA ARG A 74 6.69 -0.30 4.39
C ARG A 74 5.19 -0.01 4.49
N GLN A 75 4.84 0.91 5.39
CA GLN A 75 3.47 1.31 5.65
C GLN A 75 3.29 2.80 5.41
N TRP A 76 2.60 3.14 4.33
CA TRP A 76 2.32 4.53 3.97
C TRP A 76 0.87 4.90 4.26
N LEU A 77 0.68 5.83 5.19
CA LEU A 77 -0.57 6.54 5.37
C LEU A 77 -0.69 7.57 4.23
N ILE A 78 -1.39 7.19 3.15
CA ILE A 78 -1.41 7.97 1.91
C ILE A 78 -2.30 9.22 2.02
N ASP A 79 -3.24 9.21 2.96
CA ASP A 79 -4.05 10.33 3.44
C ASP A 79 -4.53 10.02 4.87
N GLU A 80 -5.40 10.84 5.46
CA GLU A 80 -5.88 10.68 6.84
C GLU A 80 -6.55 9.34 7.17
N HIS A 81 -6.99 8.59 6.16
CA HIS A 81 -7.81 7.41 6.36
C HIS A 81 -7.26 6.18 5.67
N ASN A 82 -6.42 6.30 4.66
CA ASN A 82 -6.06 5.20 3.78
C ASN A 82 -4.60 4.79 3.95
N LEU A 83 -4.39 3.47 4.01
CA LEU A 83 -3.10 2.85 4.24
C LEU A 83 -2.71 2.01 3.03
N ILE A 84 -1.45 2.15 2.61
CA ILE A 84 -0.81 1.29 1.61
C ILE A 84 0.34 0.53 2.27
N ILE A 85 0.35 -0.79 2.08
CA ILE A 85 1.51 -1.63 2.43
C ILE A 85 2.21 -2.02 1.13
N TYR A 86 3.52 -1.86 1.09
CA TYR A 86 4.32 -2.13 -0.11
C TYR A 86 5.75 -2.56 0.26
N LYS A 87 6.45 -3.16 -0.69
CA LYS A 87 7.86 -3.55 -0.58
C LYS A 87 8.68 -2.82 -1.64
N VAL A 88 9.91 -2.44 -1.27
CA VAL A 88 10.89 -1.87 -2.20
C VAL A 88 11.92 -2.94 -2.52
N ASN A 89 12.13 -3.21 -3.80
CA ASN A 89 13.24 -4.00 -4.30
C ASN A 89 14.24 -3.05 -4.96
N GLN A 90 15.34 -2.79 -4.27
CA GLN A 90 16.38 -1.86 -4.72
C GLN A 90 17.18 -2.40 -5.91
N SER A 91 17.35 -3.74 -6.00
CA SER A 91 18.07 -4.38 -7.10
C SER A 91 17.36 -4.17 -8.44
N ASP A 92 16.03 -4.33 -8.44
CA ASP A 92 15.22 -4.23 -9.66
C ASP A 92 14.60 -2.84 -9.88
N SER A 93 14.90 -1.86 -9.00
CA SER A 93 14.24 -0.55 -8.98
C SER A 93 12.71 -0.71 -9.05
N ARG A 94 12.16 -1.60 -8.24
CA ARG A 94 10.74 -1.99 -8.27
C ARG A 94 10.08 -1.74 -6.92
N VAL A 95 8.89 -1.14 -6.96
CA VAL A 95 7.99 -1.04 -5.81
C VAL A 95 6.82 -1.99 -6.04
N GLU A 96 6.64 -2.95 -5.13
CA GLU A 96 5.52 -3.89 -5.18
C GLU A 96 4.47 -3.51 -4.14
N LEU A 97 3.29 -3.15 -4.62
CA LEU A 97 2.13 -2.88 -3.77
C LEU A 97 1.57 -4.22 -3.26
N LEU A 98 1.32 -4.31 -1.95
CA LEU A 98 0.79 -5.52 -1.30
C LEU A 98 -0.66 -5.34 -0.87
N LEU A 99 -0.98 -4.27 -0.15
CA LEU A 99 -2.32 -4.03 0.40
C LEU A 99 -2.73 -2.58 0.30
N VAL A 100 -4.03 -2.35 0.12
CA VAL A 100 -4.72 -1.08 0.39
C VAL A 100 -5.87 -1.32 1.35
N MET A 101 -6.02 -0.45 2.35
CA MET A 101 -7.10 -0.57 3.34
C MET A 101 -7.43 0.79 3.96
N ASP A 102 -8.57 0.87 4.63
CA ASP A 102 -8.85 1.96 5.56
C ASP A 102 -8.06 1.69 6.86
N SER A 103 -7.31 2.68 7.32
CA SER A 103 -6.45 2.63 8.52
C SER A 103 -7.20 2.28 9.81
N ARG A 104 -8.52 2.46 9.84
CA ARG A 104 -9.37 2.06 10.97
C ARG A 104 -9.70 0.56 10.97
N GLN A 105 -9.41 -0.13 9.88
CA GLN A 105 -9.54 -1.59 9.80
C GLN A 105 -8.34 -2.26 10.48
N SER A 106 -8.57 -3.40 11.14
CA SER A 106 -7.49 -4.17 11.77
C SER A 106 -6.58 -4.79 10.70
N THR A 107 -5.30 -4.38 10.68
CA THR A 107 -4.28 -4.93 9.79
C THR A 107 -4.15 -6.44 9.96
N ARG A 108 -4.19 -6.96 11.20
CA ARG A 108 -4.10 -8.40 11.48
C ARG A 108 -5.26 -9.19 10.89
N LYS A 109 -6.48 -8.67 11.02
CA LYS A 109 -7.67 -9.30 10.42
C LYS A 109 -7.55 -9.32 8.90
N LEU A 110 -7.09 -8.23 8.30
CA LEU A 110 -6.92 -8.14 6.86
C LEU A 110 -5.84 -9.10 6.32
N LEU A 111 -4.70 -9.21 7.02
CA LEU A 111 -3.64 -10.16 6.65
C LEU A 111 -4.13 -11.62 6.75
N PHE A 112 -4.87 -11.95 7.81
CA PHE A 112 -5.49 -13.27 7.97
C PHE A 112 -6.50 -13.57 6.86
N GLU A 113 -7.42 -12.64 6.56
CA GLU A 113 -8.42 -12.79 5.49
C GLU A 113 -7.81 -12.86 4.06
N MET A 114 -6.53 -12.53 3.93
CA MET A 114 -5.77 -12.58 2.68
C MET A 114 -4.79 -13.77 2.64
N ASN A 115 -4.85 -14.68 3.61
CA ASN A 115 -3.94 -15.82 3.78
C ASN A 115 -2.45 -15.41 3.81
N LEU A 116 -2.15 -14.22 4.33
CA LEU A 116 -0.78 -13.72 4.48
C LEU A 116 -0.15 -14.04 5.85
N LEU A 117 -0.96 -14.58 6.77
CA LEU A 117 -0.51 -15.14 8.04
C LEU A 117 -0.80 -16.64 7.96
N VAL A 118 0.26 -17.45 8.01
CA VAL A 118 0.19 -18.91 8.17
C VAL A 118 0.20 -19.23 9.66
#